data_AF-A0A9X1PRT3-F1
#
_entry.id   AF-A0A9X1PRT3-F1
#
_cell.length_a   1.000
_cell.length_b   1.000
_cell.length_c   1.000
_cell.angle_alpha   90.00
_cell.angle_beta   90.00
_cell.angle_gamma   90.00
#
_symmetry.space_group_name_H-M   'P 1'
#
loop_
_entity.id
_entity.type
_entity.pdbx_description
1 polymer ?
#
loop_
_entity_poly.entity_id
_entity_poly.type
_entity_poly.pdbx_seq_one_letter_code
_entity_poly.pdbx_strand_id
1 'polypeptide(L)'
;MHLIKNKNLCLLLTLFLFIGLVSTAFRSKTRIENRSGIVKVALDTTKTDKETGLVTDPNLYMVKAQCTSCHSSKLIIANRFTRDGWKQKIRWMQANHNLWDLGETEKQVLDYLEKHYAPTATAARRKPLNDIKWYKLEEQ
;
A
#
# COMPACT_ATOMS: atom_id res chain seq x y z
N MET A 1 -26.46 -38.56 -61.40
CA MET A 1 -25.29 -37.91 -60.76
C MET A 1 -25.61 -36.42 -60.60
N HIS A 2 -26.35 -36.06 -59.55
CA HIS A 2 -26.80 -34.70 -59.28
C HIS A 2 -25.66 -33.89 -58.64
N LEU A 3 -25.16 -32.86 -59.31
CA LEU A 3 -24.50 -31.74 -58.63
C LEU A 3 -25.11 -30.44 -59.13
N ILE A 4 -26.11 -30.01 -58.38
CA ILE A 4 -26.86 -28.78 -58.54
C ILE A 4 -25.88 -27.61 -58.40
N LYS A 5 -25.61 -26.91 -59.51
CA LYS A 5 -24.91 -25.61 -59.52
C LYS A 5 -25.81 -24.54 -58.90
N ASN A 6 -25.89 -24.51 -57.58
CA ASN A 6 -26.61 -23.48 -56.86
C ASN A 6 -25.67 -22.28 -56.64
N LYS A 7 -25.75 -21.28 -57.53
CA LYS A 7 -24.88 -20.07 -57.48
C LYS A 7 -24.92 -19.37 -56.11
N ASN A 8 -26.04 -19.48 -55.41
CA ASN A 8 -26.26 -18.93 -54.07
C ASN A 8 -25.45 -19.66 -52.98
N LEU A 9 -25.14 -20.95 -53.16
CA LEU A 9 -24.32 -21.74 -52.23
C LEU A 9 -22.83 -21.35 -52.35
N CYS A 10 -22.36 -21.09 -53.57
CA CYS A 10 -21.01 -20.59 -53.82
C CYS A 10 -20.82 -19.17 -53.26
N LEU A 11 -21.86 -18.32 -53.39
CA LEU A 11 -21.86 -16.95 -52.88
C LEU A 11 -21.86 -16.88 -51.35
N LEU A 12 -22.57 -17.80 -50.68
CA LEU A 12 -22.55 -17.94 -49.21
C LEU A 12 -21.22 -18.48 -48.68
N LEU A 13 -20.59 -19.43 -49.38
CA LEU A 13 -19.26 -19.95 -49.02
C LEU A 13 -18.17 -18.88 -49.17
N THR A 14 -18.25 -18.03 -50.19
CA THR A 14 -17.33 -16.89 -50.34
C THR A 14 -17.54 -15.82 -49.27
N LEU A 15 -18.78 -15.61 -48.81
CA LEU A 15 -19.09 -14.64 -47.76
C LEU A 15 -18.51 -15.08 -46.40
N PHE A 16 -18.65 -16.37 -46.06
CA PHE A 16 -18.10 -16.93 -44.82
C PHE A 16 -16.56 -16.90 -44.77
N LEU A 17 -15.88 -17.14 -45.89
CA LEU A 17 -14.42 -17.03 -45.98
C LEU A 17 -13.93 -15.58 -45.79
N PHE A 18 -14.63 -14.59 -46.33
CA PHE A 18 -14.29 -13.18 -46.14
C PHE A 18 -14.56 -12.69 -44.71
N ILE A 19 -15.66 -13.13 -44.08
CA ILE A 19 -16.00 -12.77 -42.68
C ILE A 19 -14.99 -13.40 -41.71
N GLY A 20 -14.54 -14.64 -41.97
CA GLY A 20 -13.49 -15.29 -41.18
C GLY A 20 -12.13 -14.61 -41.28
N LEU A 21 -11.76 -14.12 -42.47
CA LEU A 21 -10.49 -13.40 -42.69
C LEU A 21 -10.49 -12.04 -41.97
N VAL A 22 -11.60 -11.30 -42.02
CA VAL A 22 -11.75 -9.99 -41.34
C VAL A 22 -11.74 -10.13 -39.80
N SER A 23 -12.23 -11.25 -39.27
CA SER A 23 -12.28 -11.50 -37.81
C SER A 23 -10.91 -11.67 -37.17
N THR A 24 -9.87 -12.05 -37.93
CA THR A 24 -8.49 -12.12 -37.41
C THR A 24 -7.78 -10.75 -37.37
N ALA A 25 -8.26 -9.79 -38.17
CA ALA A 25 -7.76 -8.41 -38.15
C ALA A 25 -8.33 -7.59 -36.98
N PHE A 26 -9.49 -7.98 -36.43
CA PHE A 26 -10.04 -7.40 -35.21
C PHE A 26 -9.57 -8.14 -33.95
N ARG A 27 -8.27 -8.43 -33.88
CA ARG A 27 -7.62 -8.76 -32.61
C ARG A 27 -7.77 -7.53 -31.72
N SER A 28 -8.75 -7.57 -30.81
CA SER A 28 -8.99 -6.61 -29.75
C SER A 28 -7.66 -6.03 -29.28
N LYS A 29 -7.36 -4.81 -29.74
CA LYS A 29 -6.27 -4.01 -29.22
C LYS A 29 -6.66 -3.78 -27.78
N THR A 30 -6.10 -4.57 -26.88
CA THR A 30 -6.10 -4.30 -25.45
C THR A 30 -5.66 -2.86 -25.33
N ARG A 31 -6.63 -1.99 -25.06
CA ARG A 31 -6.38 -0.62 -24.68
C ARG A 31 -5.67 -0.75 -23.34
N ILE A 32 -4.33 -0.82 -23.40
CA ILE A 32 -3.47 -0.43 -22.29
C ILE A 32 -3.88 1.02 -22.07
N GLU A 33 -4.83 1.21 -21.17
CA GLU A 33 -5.17 2.52 -20.67
C GLU A 33 -3.91 2.98 -19.96
N ASN A 34 -3.17 3.81 -20.69
CA ASN A 34 -2.06 4.60 -20.23
C ASN A 34 -2.57 5.42 -19.05
N ARG A 35 -2.56 4.81 -17.86
CA ARG A 35 -2.65 5.49 -16.59
C ARG A 35 -1.33 6.23 -16.40
N SER A 36 -1.11 7.24 -17.23
CA SER A 36 -0.33 8.43 -16.89
C SER A 36 -1.09 9.19 -15.80
N GLY A 37 -1.36 8.51 -14.68
CA GLY A 37 -1.46 9.20 -13.43
C GLY A 37 -0.03 9.60 -13.15
N ILE A 38 0.25 10.89 -13.17
CA ILE A 38 1.44 11.44 -12.53
C ILE A 38 1.42 10.86 -11.10
N VAL A 39 2.17 9.78 -10.90
CA VAL A 39 2.54 9.35 -9.56
C VAL A 39 3.42 10.49 -9.12
N LYS A 40 2.85 11.44 -8.36
CA LYS A 40 3.65 12.38 -7.59
C LYS A 40 4.42 11.50 -6.61
N VAL A 41 5.57 11.02 -7.05
CA VAL A 41 6.57 10.44 -6.19
C VAL A 41 6.97 11.61 -5.31
N ALA A 42 6.39 11.68 -4.12
CA ALA A 42 6.80 12.62 -3.11
C ALA A 42 8.28 12.35 -2.91
N LEU A 43 9.12 13.26 -3.38
CA LEU A 43 10.55 13.20 -3.07
C LEU A 43 10.67 13.12 -1.56
N ASP A 44 11.50 12.20 -1.08
CA ASP A 44 11.79 12.05 0.34
C ASP A 44 12.73 13.17 0.80
N THR A 45 12.25 14.40 0.73
CA THR A 45 12.94 15.60 1.24
C THR A 45 12.76 15.73 2.75
N THR A 46 12.08 14.76 3.39
CA THR A 46 11.82 14.78 4.82
C THR A 46 13.13 14.59 5.57
N LYS A 47 13.65 15.68 6.15
CA LYS A 47 14.86 15.61 6.95
C LYS A 47 14.61 14.79 8.22
N THR A 48 15.37 13.73 8.41
CA THR A 48 15.33 12.90 9.63
C THR A 48 16.51 13.18 10.53
N ASP A 49 16.30 13.04 11.83
CA ASP A 49 17.36 13.05 12.85
C ASP A 49 18.28 11.85 12.65
N LYS A 50 19.60 12.08 12.71
CA LYS A 50 20.59 11.04 12.41
C LYS A 50 20.65 9.95 13.48
N GLU A 51 20.36 10.30 14.72
CA GLU A 51 20.40 9.38 15.86
C GLU A 51 19.16 8.49 15.89
N THR A 52 17.98 9.10 15.77
CA THR A 52 16.71 8.39 15.97
C THR A 52 16.02 7.98 14.69
N GLY A 53 16.38 8.55 13.54
CA GLY A 53 15.65 8.37 12.28
C GLY A 53 14.26 9.00 12.28
N LEU A 54 13.90 9.74 13.33
CA LEU A 54 12.61 10.42 13.41
C LEU A 54 12.62 11.72 12.58
N VAL A 55 11.48 12.14 12.04
CA VAL A 55 11.34 13.41 11.31
C VAL A 55 11.81 14.60 12.15
N THR A 56 12.65 15.47 11.58
CA THR A 56 13.12 16.68 12.28
C THR A 56 11.98 17.69 12.41
N ASP A 57 11.71 18.14 13.64
CA ASP A 57 10.68 19.13 13.99
C ASP A 57 11.06 19.82 15.31
N PRO A 58 10.59 21.05 15.60
CA PRO A 58 10.81 21.69 16.89
C PRO A 58 10.41 20.85 18.10
N ASN A 59 9.40 19.97 17.99
CA ASN A 59 8.95 19.11 19.10
C ASN A 59 9.70 17.76 19.20
N LEU A 60 10.65 17.48 18.30
CA LEU A 60 11.38 16.20 18.28
C LEU A 60 12.09 15.92 19.61
N TYR A 61 12.71 16.94 20.22
CA TYR A 61 13.45 16.77 21.48
C TYR A 61 12.56 16.19 22.59
N MET A 62 11.27 16.55 22.60
CA MET A 62 10.34 16.05 23.60
C MET A 62 10.07 14.56 23.38
N VAL A 63 9.89 14.12 22.13
CA VAL A 63 9.71 12.70 21.84
C VAL A 63 10.97 11.90 22.15
N LYS A 64 12.17 12.44 21.91
CA LYS A 64 13.42 11.81 22.33
C LYS A 64 13.48 11.64 23.85
N ALA A 65 13.18 12.69 24.60
CA ALA A 65 13.20 12.64 26.06
C ALA A 65 12.18 11.64 26.64
N GLN A 66 10.96 11.61 26.10
CA GLN A 66 9.86 10.83 26.68
C GLN A 66 9.74 9.39 26.17
N CYS A 67 10.12 9.12 24.91
CA CYS A 67 9.77 7.87 24.23
C CYS A 67 10.96 6.98 23.86
N THR A 68 12.21 7.48 23.92
CA THR A 68 13.40 6.71 23.51
C THR A 68 14.31 6.30 24.67
N SER A 69 13.87 6.50 25.92
CA SER A 69 14.60 6.13 27.14
C SER A 69 14.64 4.61 27.36
N CYS A 70 13.58 3.89 26.99
CA CYS A 70 13.46 2.44 27.27
C CYS A 70 13.70 1.56 26.04
N HIS A 71 13.42 2.05 24.83
CA HIS A 71 13.56 1.29 23.59
C HIS A 71 13.77 2.21 22.37
N SER A 72 14.21 1.62 21.26
CA SER A 72 14.50 2.36 20.04
C SER A 72 13.29 3.08 19.44
N SER A 73 13.53 4.26 18.88
CA SER A 73 12.60 5.04 18.05
C SER A 73 12.05 4.28 16.84
N LYS A 74 12.69 3.17 16.42
CA LYS A 74 12.19 2.32 15.34
C LYS A 74 10.76 1.81 15.58
N LEU A 75 10.36 1.62 16.84
CA LEU A 75 8.97 1.26 17.17
C LEU A 75 7.98 2.37 16.82
N ILE A 76 8.37 3.64 16.97
CA ILE A 76 7.53 4.77 16.56
C ILE A 76 7.41 4.79 15.04
N ILE A 77 8.52 4.63 14.32
CA ILE A 77 8.56 4.66 12.85
C ILE A 77 7.70 3.54 12.23
N ALA A 78 7.75 2.35 12.82
CA ALA A 78 7.04 1.18 12.32
C ALA A 78 5.52 1.23 12.56
N ASN A 79 5.05 2.09 13.46
CA ASN A 79 3.65 2.16 13.84
C ASN A 79 3.02 3.48 13.38
N ARG A 80 1.74 3.42 12.99
CA ARG A 80 0.97 4.60 12.61
C ARG A 80 -0.37 4.59 13.33
N PHE A 81 -0.62 5.61 14.14
CA PHE A 81 -1.85 5.75 14.91
C PHE A 81 -2.42 7.15 14.80
N THR A 82 -3.73 7.26 14.94
CA THR A 82 -4.38 8.56 15.17
C THR A 82 -3.91 9.13 16.51
N ARG A 83 -4.21 10.41 16.78
CA ARG A 83 -3.91 11.03 18.08
C ARG A 83 -4.41 10.20 19.26
N ASP A 84 -5.65 9.76 19.19
CA ASP A 84 -6.26 8.92 20.23
C ASP A 84 -5.57 7.56 20.35
N GLY A 85 -5.15 6.97 19.23
CA GLY A 85 -4.37 5.73 19.24
C GLY A 85 -3.01 5.92 19.91
N TRP A 86 -2.30 7.01 19.63
CA TRP A 86 -1.05 7.34 20.33
C TRP A 86 -1.27 7.58 21.82
N LYS A 87 -2.33 8.31 22.19
CA LYS A 87 -2.70 8.53 23.59
C LYS A 87 -2.99 7.21 24.31
N GLN A 88 -3.72 6.29 23.68
CA GLN A 88 -3.97 4.96 24.23
C GLN A 88 -2.68 4.16 24.39
N LYS A 89 -1.72 4.28 23.46
CA LYS A 89 -0.39 3.68 23.64
C LYS A 89 0.32 4.28 24.85
N ILE A 90 0.40 5.60 24.99
CA ILE A 90 1.01 6.24 26.17
C ILE A 90 0.37 5.71 27.47
N ARG A 91 -0.96 5.63 27.53
CA ARG A 91 -1.67 5.07 28.69
C ARG A 91 -1.32 3.60 28.95
N TRP A 92 -1.20 2.78 27.90
CA TRP A 92 -0.77 1.39 28.03
C TRP A 92 0.67 1.28 28.56
N MET A 93 1.58 2.13 28.10
CA MET A 93 2.97 2.19 28.61
C MET A 93 3.01 2.64 30.07
N GLN A 94 2.18 3.61 30.45
CA GLN A 94 2.09 4.06 31.84
C GLN A 94 1.58 2.94 32.76
N ALA A 95 0.58 2.19 32.30
CA ALA A 95 -0.01 1.10 33.08
C ALA A 95 0.87 -0.17 33.15
N ASN A 96 1.64 -0.48 32.11
CA ASN A 96 2.31 -1.79 31.98
C ASN A 96 3.83 -1.73 31.89
N HIS A 97 4.40 -0.56 31.58
CA HIS A 97 5.82 -0.37 31.30
C HIS A 97 6.44 0.76 32.11
N ASN A 98 5.77 1.19 33.18
CA ASN A 98 6.26 2.20 34.12
C ASN A 98 6.67 3.51 33.45
N LEU A 99 6.01 3.88 32.34
CA LEU A 99 6.15 5.22 31.78
C LEU A 99 5.57 6.20 32.81
N TRP A 100 6.32 7.26 33.09
CA TRP A 100 5.90 8.30 34.02
C TRP A 100 4.77 9.15 33.43
N ASP A 101 4.17 10.00 34.26
CA ASP A 101 3.22 10.99 33.79
C ASP A 101 3.94 12.06 32.96
N LEU A 102 3.47 12.27 31.73
CA LEU A 102 4.04 13.25 30.81
C LEU A 102 3.59 14.67 31.12
N GLY A 103 2.52 14.85 31.91
CA GLY A 103 1.98 16.16 32.30
C GLY A 103 1.73 17.06 31.08
N GLU A 104 2.17 18.32 31.18
CA GLU A 104 1.99 19.31 30.11
C GLU A 104 2.73 18.94 28.80
N THR A 105 3.78 18.11 28.89
CA THR A 105 4.57 17.70 27.72
C THR A 105 3.82 16.70 26.83
N GLU A 106 2.78 16.04 27.35
CA GLU A 106 1.97 15.08 26.59
C GLU A 106 1.42 15.71 25.31
N LYS A 107 0.96 16.96 25.38
CA LYS A 107 0.41 17.66 24.22
C LYS A 107 1.44 17.78 23.10
N GLN A 108 2.67 18.17 23.43
CA GLN A 108 3.75 18.33 22.45
C GLN A 108 4.15 16.98 21.81
N VAL A 109 4.20 15.93 22.63
CA VAL A 109 4.44 14.56 22.15
C VAL A 109 3.35 14.13 21.18
N LEU A 110 2.08 14.29 21.55
CA LEU A 110 0.95 13.91 20.70
C LEU A 110 0.87 14.75 19.42
N ASP A 111 1.13 16.05 19.50
CA ASP A 111 1.16 16.94 18.33
C ASP A 111 2.22 16.48 17.31
N TYR A 112 3.41 16.11 17.78
CA TYR A 112 4.46 15.57 16.92
C TYR A 112 4.10 14.21 16.33
N LEU A 113 3.63 13.26 17.16
CA LEU A 113 3.32 11.90 16.73
C LEU A 113 2.16 11.87 15.72
N GLU A 114 1.13 12.68 15.93
CA GLU A 114 0.03 12.84 15.00
C GLU A 114 0.49 13.46 13.68
N LYS A 115 1.26 14.55 13.74
CA LYS A 115 1.74 15.24 12.53
C LYS A 115 2.60 14.36 11.63
N HIS A 116 3.46 13.53 12.21
CA HIS A 116 4.49 12.79 11.46
C HIS A 116 4.21 11.29 11.32
N TYR A 117 3.47 10.70 12.26
CA TYR A 117 3.23 9.25 12.34
C TYR A 117 1.75 8.90 12.46
N ALA A 118 0.87 9.74 11.89
CA ALA A 118 -0.52 9.37 11.63
C ALA A 118 -0.65 8.31 10.50
N PRO A 119 -1.79 7.58 10.45
CA PRO A 119 -2.09 6.66 9.36
C PRO A 119 -2.08 7.39 8.02
N THR A 120 -1.39 6.84 7.04
CA THR A 120 -1.44 7.32 5.65
C THR A 120 -2.36 6.42 4.83
N ALA A 121 -2.94 6.96 3.76
CA ALA A 121 -3.81 6.19 2.87
C ALA A 121 -3.14 4.92 2.28
N THR A 122 -1.80 4.89 2.26
CA THR A 122 -1.00 3.76 1.76
C THR A 122 -0.51 2.81 2.85
N ALA A 123 -0.61 3.15 4.13
CA ALA A 123 -0.16 2.32 5.26
C ALA A 123 -1.15 1.22 5.65
N ALA A 124 -2.04 0.81 4.73
CA ALA A 124 -2.84 -0.39 4.94
C ALA A 124 -1.92 -1.62 4.92
N ARG A 125 -2.14 -2.56 5.85
CA ARG A 125 -1.54 -3.90 5.80
C ARG A 125 -1.73 -4.45 4.37
N ARG A 126 -0.70 -5.11 3.84
CA ARG A 126 -0.78 -5.83 2.57
C ARG A 126 -2.07 -6.67 2.55
N LYS A 127 -2.79 -6.65 1.43
CA LYS A 127 -3.98 -7.50 1.27
C LYS A 127 -3.60 -8.95 1.59
N PRO A 128 -4.52 -9.74 2.20
CA PRO A 128 -4.30 -11.16 2.39
C PRO A 128 -3.84 -11.82 1.09
N LEU A 129 -2.92 -12.79 1.21
CA LEU A 129 -2.52 -13.59 0.07
C LEU A 129 -3.71 -14.48 -0.32
N ASN A 130 -4.08 -14.41 -1.60
CA ASN A 130 -5.03 -15.33 -2.20
C ASN A 130 -4.23 -16.45 -2.91
N ASP A 131 -4.85 -17.63 -3.04
CA ASP A 131 -4.32 -18.75 -3.84
C ASP A 131 -2.99 -19.37 -3.35
N ILE A 132 -2.80 -19.47 -2.03
CA ILE A 132 -1.61 -20.10 -1.44
C ILE A 132 -1.64 -21.63 -1.70
N LYS A 133 -0.67 -22.15 -2.45
CA LYS A 133 -0.41 -23.60 -2.58
C LYS A 133 0.67 -24.03 -1.61
N TRP A 134 0.28 -24.70 -0.53
CA TRP A 134 1.22 -25.30 0.41
C TRP A 134 1.76 -26.64 -0.12
N TYR A 135 3.04 -26.93 0.10
CA TYR A 135 3.61 -28.26 -0.14
C TYR A 135 3.94 -28.94 1.20
N LYS A 136 3.90 -30.27 1.22
CA LYS A 136 4.21 -31.07 2.41
C LYS A 136 5.72 -31.25 2.50
N LEU A 137 6.29 -30.98 3.68
CA LEU A 137 7.68 -31.32 3.98
C LEU A 137 7.73 -32.77 4.47
N GLU A 138 8.67 -33.55 3.95
CA GLU A 138 8.95 -34.91 4.42
C GLU A 138 9.82 -34.83 5.68
N GLU A 139 9.47 -35.60 6.71
CA GLU A 139 10.28 -35.74 7.93
C GLU A 139 11.50 -36.62 7.60
N GLN A 140 12.68 -36.20 8.07
CA GLN A 140 13.96 -36.89 7.86
C GLN A 140 14.18 -38.02 8.87
#